data_AF-A0A1B8VZX4-F1
#
_entry.id   AF-A0A1B8VZX4-F1
#
_cell.length_a   1.000
_cell.length_b   1.000
_cell.length_c   1.000
_cell.angle_alpha   90.00
_cell.angle_beta   90.00
_cell.angle_gamma   90.00
#
_symmetry.space_group_name_H-M   'P 1'
#
loop_
_entity.id
_entity.type
_entity.pdbx_description
1 polymer ?
#
loop_
_entity_poly.entity_id
_entity_poly.type
_entity_poly.pdbx_seq_one_letter_code
_entity_poly.pdbx_strand_id
1 'polypeptide(L)'
;MNTDTSLESLLNDFLHITRSLEERVVDENSEPEEWIELLDKRQEHIDALTILLSQGIAFTDSQKKSCLQPAYEIDLRIFPIMDQKKKKLESEIINLKKSKAANQQYGDYGNSYSPYGAFFDTKK
;
A
#
# COMPACT_ATOMS: atom_id res chain seq x y z
N MET A 1 -17.36 -5.53 -33.53
CA MET A 1 -16.87 -6.06 -32.23
C MET A 1 -17.70 -5.40 -31.14
N ASN A 2 -18.33 -6.18 -30.27
CA ASN A 2 -19.30 -5.70 -29.27
C ASN A 2 -18.56 -4.95 -28.16
N THR A 3 -18.54 -3.62 -28.24
CA THR A 3 -17.96 -2.73 -27.22
C THR A 3 -18.61 -2.93 -25.85
N ASP A 4 -19.90 -3.30 -25.82
CA ASP A 4 -20.64 -3.55 -24.59
C ASP A 4 -20.12 -4.74 -23.79
N THR A 5 -19.76 -5.84 -24.46
CA THR A 5 -19.19 -7.03 -23.79
C THR A 5 -17.81 -6.74 -23.20
N SER A 6 -17.04 -5.87 -23.86
CA SER A 6 -15.72 -5.45 -23.36
C SER A 6 -15.84 -4.53 -22.14
N LEU A 7 -16.81 -3.62 -22.12
CA LEU A 7 -17.06 -2.73 -21.00
C LEU A 7 -17.60 -3.47 -19.78
N GLU A 8 -18.56 -4.37 -19.98
CA GLU A 8 -19.12 -5.17 -18.88
C GLU A 8 -18.07 -6.06 -18.22
N SER A 9 -17.19 -6.71 -19.01
CA SER A 9 -16.07 -7.47 -18.46
C SER A 9 -15.18 -6.58 -17.60
N LEU A 10 -14.77 -5.43 -18.13
CA LEU A 10 -13.89 -4.50 -17.42
C LEU A 10 -14.48 -3.98 -16.11
N LEU A 11 -15.79 -3.71 -16.08
CA LEU A 11 -16.50 -3.33 -14.86
C LEU A 11 -16.57 -4.47 -13.85
N ASN A 12 -16.91 -5.69 -14.30
CA ASN A 12 -16.96 -6.85 -13.42
C ASN A 12 -15.59 -7.16 -12.80
N ASP A 13 -14.53 -7.10 -13.60
CA ASP A 13 -13.16 -7.32 -13.16
C ASP A 13 -12.72 -6.22 -12.17
N PHE A 14 -13.06 -4.96 -12.45
CA PHE A 14 -12.82 -3.84 -11.54
C PHE A 14 -13.49 -4.04 -10.17
N LEU A 15 -14.76 -4.44 -10.14
CA LEU A 15 -15.48 -4.71 -8.89
C LEU A 15 -14.88 -5.91 -8.16
N HIS A 16 -14.52 -6.97 -8.88
CA HIS A 16 -13.88 -8.15 -8.31
C HIS A 16 -12.56 -7.78 -7.62
N ILE A 17 -11.67 -7.05 -8.31
CA ILE A 17 -10.40 -6.59 -7.74
C ILE A 17 -10.64 -5.71 -6.51
N THR A 18 -11.63 -4.82 -6.58
CA THR A 18 -11.97 -3.94 -5.44
C THR A 18 -12.44 -4.75 -4.22
N ARG A 19 -13.20 -5.83 -4.41
CA ARG A 19 -13.57 -6.76 -3.32
C ARG A 19 -12.38 -7.56 -2.79
N SER A 20 -11.51 -8.07 -3.67
CA SER A 20 -10.30 -8.74 -3.23
C SER A 20 -9.38 -7.82 -2.43
N LEU A 21 -9.31 -6.54 -2.80
CA LEU A 21 -8.59 -5.52 -2.03
C LEU A 21 -9.23 -5.32 -0.65
N GLU A 22 -10.55 -5.25 -0.57
CA GLU A 22 -11.26 -5.16 0.72
C GLU A 22 -10.94 -6.34 1.64
N GLU A 23 -11.02 -7.56 1.12
CA GLU A 23 -10.71 -8.78 1.89
C GLU A 23 -9.31 -8.72 2.49
N ARG A 24 -8.32 -8.24 1.72
CA ARG A 24 -6.94 -8.08 2.20
C ARG A 24 -6.77 -6.93 3.18
N VAL A 25 -7.40 -5.79 2.93
CA VAL A 25 -7.26 -4.62 3.82
C VAL A 25 -7.90 -4.86 5.17
N VAL A 26 -9.04 -5.55 5.21
CA VAL A 26 -9.78 -5.87 6.44
C VAL A 26 -9.12 -6.98 7.25
N ASP A 27 -8.33 -7.85 6.62
CA ASP A 27 -7.50 -8.81 7.34
C ASP A 27 -6.43 -8.08 8.18
N GLU A 28 -6.54 -8.22 9.50
CA GLU A 28 -5.62 -7.62 10.46
C GLU A 28 -4.18 -8.14 10.27
N ASN A 29 -4.01 -9.35 9.74
CA ASN A 29 -2.70 -9.97 9.51
C ASN A 29 -2.10 -9.62 8.15
N SER A 30 -2.86 -8.98 7.26
CA SER A 30 -2.34 -8.62 5.95
C SER A 30 -1.36 -7.46 6.05
N GLU A 31 -0.22 -7.58 5.40
CA GLU A 31 0.77 -6.50 5.33
C GLU A 31 0.50 -5.59 4.12
N PRO A 32 0.81 -4.27 4.19
CA PRO A 32 0.54 -3.33 3.11
C PRO A 32 1.18 -3.70 1.76
N GLU A 33 2.29 -4.43 1.76
CA GLU A 33 2.96 -4.95 0.57
C GLU A 33 2.05 -5.88 -0.25
N GLU A 34 1.17 -6.64 0.41
CA GLU A 34 0.22 -7.54 -0.25
C GLU A 34 -0.88 -6.78 -1.02
N TRP A 35 -1.08 -5.49 -0.70
CA TRP A 35 -2.11 -4.67 -1.34
C TRP A 35 -1.63 -4.06 -2.65
N ILE A 36 -0.31 -3.91 -2.83
CA ILE A 36 0.29 -3.16 -3.94
C ILE A 36 -0.16 -3.72 -5.28
N GLU A 37 -0.04 -5.05 -5.48
CA GLU A 37 -0.44 -5.68 -6.74
C GLU A 37 -1.93 -5.49 -7.05
N LEU A 38 -2.79 -5.51 -6.02
CA LEU A 38 -4.23 -5.30 -6.19
C LEU A 38 -4.54 -3.84 -6.53
N LEU A 39 -3.83 -2.88 -5.92
CA LEU A 39 -3.96 -1.46 -6.20
C LEU A 39 -3.49 -1.12 -7.62
N ASP A 40 -2.37 -1.70 -8.07
CA ASP A 40 -1.84 -1.51 -9.43
C ASP A 40 -2.82 -2.06 -10.47
N LYS A 41 -3.29 -3.30 -10.31
CA LYS A 41 -4.31 -3.89 -11.21
C LYS A 41 -5.58 -3.07 -11.23
N ARG A 42 -6.01 -2.56 -10.08
CA ARG A 42 -7.18 -1.68 -9.99
C ARG A 42 -6.98 -0.38 -10.76
N GLN A 43 -5.79 0.22 -10.65
CA GLN A 43 -5.46 1.44 -11.39
C GLN A 43 -5.48 1.20 -12.91
N GLU A 44 -4.94 0.07 -13.39
CA GLU A 44 -5.00 -0.30 -14.81
C GLU A 44 -6.45 -0.36 -15.34
N HIS A 45 -7.38 -0.89 -14.53
CA HIS A 45 -8.80 -0.94 -14.89
C HIS A 45 -9.44 0.44 -14.88
N ILE A 46 -9.10 1.30 -13.92
CA ILE A 46 -9.57 2.70 -13.88
C ILE A 46 -9.07 3.46 -15.10
N ASP A 47 -7.81 3.26 -15.50
CA ASP A 47 -7.22 3.91 -16.68
C ASP A 47 -7.93 3.45 -17.95
N ALA A 48 -8.17 2.14 -18.10
CA ALA A 48 -8.92 1.59 -19.22
C ALA A 48 -10.36 2.13 -19.28
N LEU A 49 -11.07 2.19 -18.14
CA LEU A 49 -12.41 2.78 -18.06
C LEU A 49 -12.39 4.27 -18.42
N THR A 50 -11.37 5.00 -17.97
CA THR A 50 -11.19 6.43 -18.27
C THR A 50 -10.98 6.67 -19.77
N ILE A 51 -10.21 5.80 -20.44
CA ILE A 51 -10.04 5.83 -21.89
C ILE A 51 -11.39 5.64 -22.59
N LEU A 52 -12.18 4.65 -22.18
CA LEU A 52 -13.51 4.41 -22.77
C LEU A 52 -14.44 5.60 -22.57
N LEU A 53 -14.45 6.20 -21.37
CA LEU A 53 -15.21 7.43 -21.09
C LEU A 53 -14.78 8.59 -22.00
N SER A 54 -13.47 8.75 -22.24
CA SER A 54 -12.94 9.79 -23.12
C SER A 54 -13.35 9.60 -24.59
N GLN A 55 -13.66 8.36 -24.99
CA GLN A 55 -14.18 8.01 -26.32
C GLN A 55 -15.70 8.24 -26.45
N GLY A 56 -16.35 8.77 -25.40
CA GLY A 56 -17.78 9.07 -25.39
C GLY A 56 -18.67 7.90 -24.96
N ILE A 57 -18.08 6.78 -24.51
CA ILE A 57 -18.84 5.69 -23.90
C ILE A 57 -19.31 6.16 -22.53
N ALA A 58 -20.61 6.02 -22.25
CA ALA A 58 -21.19 6.40 -20.97
C ALA A 58 -21.69 5.16 -20.24
N PHE A 59 -21.54 5.15 -18.92
CA PHE A 59 -22.11 4.09 -18.09
C PHE A 59 -23.62 4.21 -18.00
N THR A 60 -24.31 3.09 -18.18
CA THR A 60 -25.73 2.99 -17.89
C THR A 60 -26.00 3.09 -16.39
N ASP A 61 -27.22 3.45 -16.01
CA ASP A 61 -27.59 3.50 -14.59
C ASP A 61 -27.53 2.12 -13.92
N SER A 62 -27.75 1.05 -14.69
CA SER A 62 -27.57 -0.33 -14.20
C SER A 62 -26.11 -0.58 -13.83
N GLN A 63 -25.15 -0.28 -14.72
CA GLN A 63 -23.71 -0.44 -14.48
C GLN A 63 -23.23 0.41 -13.31
N LYS A 64 -23.73 1.65 -13.17
CA LYS A 64 -23.41 2.49 -12.02
C LYS A 64 -23.85 1.84 -10.71
N LYS A 65 -25.08 1.31 -10.65
CA LYS A 65 -25.64 0.70 -9.42
C LYS A 65 -25.04 -0.67 -9.11
N SER A 66 -24.78 -1.50 -10.12
CA SER A 66 -24.32 -2.87 -9.93
C SER A 66 -22.82 -2.96 -9.69
N CYS A 67 -22.04 -2.01 -10.20
CA CYS A 67 -20.58 -2.04 -10.16
C CYS A 67 -19.97 -0.83 -9.45
N LEU A 68 -20.18 0.38 -9.98
CA LEU A 68 -19.44 1.56 -9.53
C LEU A 68 -19.82 1.99 -8.11
N GLN A 69 -21.11 1.96 -7.78
CA GLN A 69 -21.59 2.31 -6.44
C GLN A 69 -21.03 1.33 -5.38
N PRO A 70 -21.15 0.00 -5.54
CA PRO A 70 -20.52 -0.95 -4.62
C PRO A 70 -19.01 -0.76 -4.47
N ALA A 71 -18.28 -0.51 -5.58
CA ALA A 71 -16.86 -0.26 -5.53
C ALA A 71 -16.51 1.01 -4.72
N TYR A 72 -17.29 2.07 -4.91
CA TYR A 72 -17.14 3.31 -4.14
C TYR A 72 -17.46 3.11 -2.64
N GLU A 73 -18.50 2.34 -2.33
CA GLU A 73 -18.83 2.00 -0.94
C GLU A 73 -17.72 1.20 -0.26
N ILE A 74 -17.06 0.30 -0.99
CA ILE A 74 -15.86 -0.40 -0.53
C ILE A 74 -14.72 0.59 -0.26
N ASP A 75 -14.44 1.50 -1.18
CA ASP A 75 -13.38 2.51 -1.01
C ASP A 75 -13.54 3.31 0.29
N LEU A 76 -14.76 3.75 0.57
CA LEU A 76 -15.07 4.49 1.80
C LEU A 76 -14.80 3.67 3.06
N ARG A 77 -14.96 2.34 3.01
CA ARG A 77 -14.67 1.44 4.14
C ARG A 77 -13.18 1.18 4.31
N ILE A 78 -12.46 0.93 3.21
CA ILE A 78 -11.06 0.48 3.28
C ILE A 78 -10.08 1.64 3.45
N PHE A 79 -10.40 2.84 2.94
CA PHE A 79 -9.48 3.97 2.96
C PHE A 79 -9.02 4.38 4.38
N PRO A 80 -9.90 4.49 5.39
CA PRO A 80 -9.46 4.79 6.76
C PRO A 80 -8.52 3.73 7.34
N ILE A 81 -8.72 2.46 7.00
CA ILE A 81 -7.90 1.33 7.49
C ILE A 81 -6.50 1.43 6.89
N MET A 82 -6.42 1.66 5.58
CA MET A 82 -5.15 1.83 4.88
C MET A 82 -4.39 3.07 5.40
N ASP A 83 -5.08 4.18 5.60
CA ASP A 83 -4.48 5.41 6.16
C ASP A 83 -3.95 5.20 7.58
N GLN A 84 -4.67 4.42 8.41
CA GLN A 84 -4.19 4.04 9.74
C GLN A 84 -2.92 3.18 9.68
N LYS A 85 -2.87 2.15 8.81
CA LYS A 85 -1.65 1.32 8.65
C LYS A 85 -0.48 2.16 8.16
N LYS A 86 -0.71 3.07 7.20
CA LYS A 86 0.30 4.03 6.73
C LYS A 86 0.87 4.88 7.88
N LYS A 87 0.01 5.50 8.69
CA LYS A 87 0.44 6.31 9.84
C LYS A 87 1.22 5.52 10.89
N LYS A 88 0.87 4.25 11.10
CA LYS A 88 1.60 3.33 11.99
C LYS A 88 3.02 3.09 11.47
N LEU A 89 3.17 2.74 10.19
CA LEU A 89 4.48 2.54 9.55
C LEU A 89 5.34 3.82 9.59
N GLU A 90 4.77 4.98 9.31
CA GLU A 90 5.48 6.26 9.41
C GLU A 90 6.01 6.50 10.83
N SER A 91 5.20 6.20 11.85
CA SER A 91 5.59 6.31 13.25
C SER A 91 6.73 5.35 13.62
N GLU A 92 6.68 4.11 13.15
CA GLU A 92 7.73 3.12 13.35
C GLU A 92 9.06 3.55 12.69
N ILE A 93 9.01 4.07 11.47
CA ILE A 93 10.18 4.62 10.78
C ILE A 93 10.80 5.79 11.58
N ILE A 94 9.96 6.69 12.11
CA ILE A 94 10.43 7.81 12.95
C ILE A 94 11.10 7.28 14.22
N ASN A 95 10.53 6.26 14.86
CA ASN A 95 11.09 5.67 16.07
C ASN A 95 12.43 4.97 15.78
N LEU A 96 12.56 4.26 14.65
CA LEU A 96 13.83 3.69 14.19
C LEU A 96 14.90 4.76 13.96
N LYS A 97 14.54 5.87 13.33
CA LYS A 97 15.47 7.01 13.13
C LYS A 97 15.93 7.62 14.46
N LYS A 98 15.01 7.82 15.41
CA LYS A 98 15.34 8.30 16.76
C LYS A 98 16.26 7.33 17.50
N SER A 99 15.96 6.03 17.46
CA SER A 99 16.80 4.98 18.07
C SER A 99 18.19 4.95 17.46
N LYS A 100 18.31 5.05 16.13
CA LYS A 100 19.61 5.15 15.45
C LYS A 100 20.39 6.40 15.86
N ALA A 101 19.75 7.56 15.93
CA ALA A 101 20.39 8.79 16.36
C ALA A 101 20.87 8.71 17.82
N ALA A 102 20.07 8.15 18.73
CA ALA A 102 20.47 7.91 20.11
C ALA A 102 21.66 6.93 20.18
N ASN A 103 21.61 5.81 19.47
CA ASN A 103 22.71 4.85 19.42
C ASN A 103 24.00 5.45 18.82
N GLN A 104 23.91 6.38 17.87
CA GLN A 104 25.08 7.11 17.38
C GLN A 104 25.61 8.08 18.44
N GLN A 105 24.73 8.82 19.11
CA GLN A 105 25.12 9.76 20.17
C GLN A 105 25.75 9.05 21.37
N TYR A 106 25.26 7.88 21.78
CA TYR A 106 25.83 7.11 22.89
C TYR A 106 26.96 6.15 22.45
N GLY A 107 26.96 5.70 21.20
CA GLY A 107 28.02 4.86 20.63
C GLY A 107 29.32 5.63 20.38
N ASP A 108 29.22 6.92 20.04
CA ASP A 108 30.39 7.81 19.87
C ASP A 108 30.93 8.32 21.23
N TYR A 109 30.06 8.42 22.25
CA TYR A 109 30.51 8.60 23.65
C TYR A 109 31.07 7.31 24.27
N GLY A 110 30.81 6.15 23.66
CA GLY A 110 31.25 4.83 24.10
C GLY A 110 32.51 4.31 23.43
N ASN A 111 33.15 5.08 22.54
CA ASN A 111 34.39 4.67 21.87
C ASN A 111 35.66 5.22 22.54
N SER A 112 35.64 5.33 23.87
CA SER A 112 36.83 5.01 24.67
C SER A 112 36.58 3.64 25.29
N TYR A 113 37.39 2.64 24.92
CA TYR A 113 37.34 1.21 25.28
C TYR A 113 36.66 0.27 24.27
N SER A 114 37.38 0.01 23.18
CA SER A 114 37.37 -1.31 22.54
C SER A 114 37.97 -2.35 23.52
N PRO A 115 37.26 -3.43 23.92
CA PRO A 115 37.77 -4.43 24.85
C PRO A 115 38.49 -5.62 24.19
N TYR A 116 38.65 -5.64 22.87
CA TYR A 116 39.27 -6.77 22.16
C TYR A 116 40.21 -6.29 21.06
N GLY A 117 41.49 -6.16 21.42
CA GLY A 117 42.60 -5.84 20.52
C GLY A 117 43.87 -5.61 21.35
N ALA A 118 44.51 -6.68 21.82
CA ALA A 118 45.78 -7.13 21.22
C ALA A 118 46.95 -6.15 21.53
N PHE A 119 47.75 -6.43 22.56
CA PHE A 119 48.97 -7.25 22.50
C PHE A 119 50.24 -6.37 22.60
N PHE A 120 51.00 -6.55 23.70
CA PHE A 120 52.41 -6.17 23.90
C PHE A 120 52.84 -4.70 23.70
N ASP A 121 53.01 -3.97 24.81
CA ASP A 121 54.19 -3.11 24.97
C ASP A 121 54.77 -3.31 26.37
N THR A 122 55.58 -4.35 26.52
CA THR A 122 56.53 -4.44 27.65
C THR A 122 57.67 -3.46 27.38
N LYS A 123 57.68 -2.31 28.05
CA LYS A 123 58.86 -1.45 28.10
C LYS A 123 59.58 -1.56 29.45
N LYS A 124 60.80 -2.10 29.30
CA LYS A 124 62.06 -1.89 30.04
C LYS A 124 62.01 -1.37 31.47
#